data_AF-A0A349XQH3-F1
#
_entry.id   AF-A0A349XQH3-F1
#
_cell.length_a   1.000
_cell.length_b   1.000
_cell.length_c   1.000
_cell.angle_alpha   90.00
_cell.angle_beta   90.00
_cell.angle_gamma   90.00
#
_symmetry.space_group_name_H-M   'P 1'
#
loop_
_entity.id
_entity.type
_entity.pdbx_description
1 polymer ?
#
loop_
_entity_poly.entity_id
_entity_poly.type
_entity_poly.pdbx_seq_one_letter_code
_entity_poly.pdbx_strand_id
1 'polypeptide(L)'
;CFRNQALSFCSTTNAPPRVLMEGSSLSTLVQMVGAGIGVTLIPQMAVDMETRQSTVSVFRLAEPRPSRTIGIVWRKSNPLSAQFAHISEIVRDCGLQKLGLTS
;
A
#
# COMPACT_ATOMS: atom_id res chain seq x y z
N CYS A 1 2.73 -9.27 -4.51
CA CYS A 1 3.62 -8.78 -3.42
C CYS A 1 2.83 -8.32 -2.21
N PHE A 2 1.96 -7.29 -2.32
CA PHE A 2 1.19 -6.75 -1.19
C PHE A 2 0.34 -7.80 -0.45
N ARG A 3 -0.37 -8.69 -1.17
CA ARG A 3 -1.15 -9.78 -0.56
C ARG A 3 -0.34 -10.60 0.45
N ASN A 4 0.84 -11.07 0.06
CA ASN A 4 1.66 -11.92 0.93
C ASN A 4 2.18 -11.15 2.15
N GLN A 5 2.53 -9.88 1.98
CA GLN A 5 2.89 -8.99 3.09
C GLN A 5 1.71 -8.80 4.05
N ALA A 6 0.51 -8.53 3.53
CA ALA A 6 -0.70 -8.39 4.35
C ALA A 6 -1.01 -9.69 5.11
N LEU A 7 -0.98 -10.83 4.43
CA LEU A 7 -1.26 -12.13 5.04
C LEU A 7 -0.26 -12.52 6.12
N SER A 8 1.04 -12.17 5.98
CA SER A 8 2.03 -12.46 7.02
C SER A 8 1.78 -11.71 8.33
N PHE A 9 1.09 -10.56 8.29
CA PHE A 9 0.63 -9.87 9.51
C PHE A 9 -0.69 -10.45 10.04
N CYS A 10 -1.56 -10.97 9.17
CA CYS A 10 -2.84 -11.56 9.59
C CYS A 10 -2.70 -12.98 10.14
N SER A 11 -1.66 -13.73 9.76
CA SER A 11 -1.45 -15.12 10.18
C SER A 11 -1.06 -15.30 11.65
N THR A 12 -0.89 -14.22 12.41
CA THR A 12 -0.58 -14.24 13.84
C THR A 12 -1.78 -14.64 14.70
N THR A 13 -3.00 -14.67 14.15
CA THR A 13 -4.21 -15.12 14.84
C THR A 13 -4.54 -16.58 14.51
N ASN A 14 -4.99 -17.36 15.51
CA ASN A 14 -5.35 -18.80 15.39
C ASN A 14 -6.49 -19.13 14.40
N ALA A 15 -7.07 -18.14 13.71
CA ALA A 15 -8.07 -18.33 12.68
C ALA A 15 -7.54 -17.79 11.34
N PRO A 16 -7.51 -18.60 10.27
CA PRO A 16 -7.12 -18.12 8.96
C PRO A 16 -8.16 -17.08 8.49
N PRO A 17 -7.73 -15.97 7.86
CA PRO A 17 -8.65 -15.00 7.30
C PRO A 17 -9.55 -15.69 6.26
N ARG A 18 -10.86 -15.51 6.37
CA ARG A 18 -11.81 -15.96 5.35
C ARG A 18 -11.69 -15.03 4.15
N VAL A 19 -10.84 -15.41 3.19
CA VAL A 19 -10.69 -14.69 1.93
C VAL A 19 -11.92 -14.94 1.08
N LEU A 20 -12.84 -13.97 1.08
CA LEU A 20 -14.07 -14.02 0.28
C LEU A 20 -13.78 -13.78 -1.21
N MET A 21 -12.88 -12.85 -1.52
CA MET A 21 -12.51 -12.49 -2.89
C MET A 21 -11.05 -12.04 -2.98
N GLU A 22 -10.43 -12.27 -4.13
CA GLU A 22 -9.09 -11.78 -4.47
C GLU A 22 -9.15 -10.83 -5.67
N GLY A 23 -8.42 -9.72 -5.59
CA GLY A 23 -8.32 -8.75 -6.68
C GLY A 23 -6.90 -8.21 -6.82
N SER A 24 -6.50 -7.92 -8.05
CA SER A 24 -5.20 -7.31 -8.35
C SER A 24 -5.22 -5.78 -8.26
N SER A 25 -6.42 -5.17 -8.25
CA SER A 25 -6.61 -3.72 -8.15
C SER A 25 -7.20 -3.33 -6.79
N LEU A 26 -6.57 -2.34 -6.15
CA LEU A 26 -7.07 -1.77 -4.90
C LEU A 26 -8.45 -1.13 -5.10
N SER A 27 -8.66 -0.44 -6.22
CA SER A 27 -9.93 0.24 -6.52
C SER A 27 -11.10 -0.74 -6.56
N THR A 28 -10.91 -1.89 -7.22
CA THR A 28 -11.92 -2.95 -7.27
C THR A 28 -12.23 -3.49 -5.88
N LEU A 29 -11.21 -3.75 -5.07
CA LEU A 29 -11.39 -4.23 -3.69
C LEU A 29 -12.18 -3.23 -2.83
N VAL A 30 -11.86 -1.94 -2.94
CA VAL A 30 -12.55 -0.89 -2.19
C VAL A 30 -13.98 -0.69 -2.66
N GLN A 31 -14.25 -0.78 -3.97
CA GLN A 31 -15.61 -0.73 -4.51
C GLN A 31 -16.46 -1.92 -4.03
N MET A 32 -15.89 -3.12 -3.95
CA MET A 32 -16.59 -4.29 -3.40
C MET A 32 -16.98 -4.08 -1.93
N VAL A 33 -16.08 -3.53 -1.11
CA VAL A 33 -16.41 -3.15 0.28
C VAL A 33 -17.51 -2.09 0.33
N GLY A 34 -17.45 -1.08 -0.54
CA GLY A 34 -18.52 -0.07 -0.68
C GLY A 34 -19.86 -0.66 -1.10
N ALA A 35 -19.87 -1.79 -1.82
CA ALA A 35 -21.06 -2.56 -2.16
C ALA A 35 -21.51 -3.54 -1.06
N GLY A 36 -20.88 -3.51 0.13
CA GLY A 36 -21.22 -4.37 1.27
C GLY A 36 -20.54 -5.74 1.26
N ILE A 37 -19.55 -5.97 0.39
CA ILE A 37 -18.85 -7.24 0.27
C ILE A 37 -17.61 -7.24 1.18
N GLY A 38 -17.83 -7.61 2.45
CA GLY A 38 -16.75 -7.84 3.41
C GLY A 38 -15.93 -6.61 3.77
N VAL A 39 -14.65 -6.83 4.06
CA VAL A 39 -13.66 -5.78 4.41
C VAL A 39 -12.35 -6.02 3.67
N THR A 40 -11.55 -4.98 3.51
CA THR A 40 -10.25 -5.07 2.84
C THR A 40 -9.18 -4.25 3.55
N LEU A 41 -7.92 -4.68 3.42
CA LEU A 41 -6.76 -3.93 3.90
C LEU A 41 -6.18 -3.10 2.76
N ILE A 42 -6.07 -1.80 2.95
CA ILE A 42 -5.44 -0.89 1.98
C ILE A 42 -4.19 -0.23 2.57
N PRO A 43 -3.12 -0.01 1.79
CA PRO A 43 -1.97 0.77 2.24
C PRO A 43 -2.39 2.21 2.55
N GLN A 44 -1.81 2.80 3.61
CA GLN A 44 -2.11 4.18 4.00
C GLN A 44 -1.96 5.19 2.85
N MET A 45 -0.93 5.03 2.01
CA MET A 45 -0.68 5.93 0.87
C MET A 45 -1.79 5.94 -0.20
N ALA A 46 -2.61 4.89 -0.23
CA ALA A 46 -3.67 4.70 -1.22
C ALA A 46 -5.05 5.11 -0.67
N VAL A 47 -5.20 5.34 0.64
CA VAL A 47 -6.49 5.69 1.27
C VAL A 47 -7.14 6.85 0.53
N ASP A 48 -6.44 7.98 0.42
CA ASP A 48 -6.98 9.19 -0.20
C ASP A 48 -7.37 9.00 -1.67
N MET A 49 -6.83 8.00 -2.37
CA MET A 49 -7.13 7.78 -3.78
C MET A 49 -8.29 6.81 -3.95
N GLU A 50 -8.24 5.68 -3.22
CA GLU A 50 -9.16 4.56 -3.42
C GLU A 50 -10.51 4.79 -2.74
N THR A 51 -10.57 5.60 -1.68
CA THR A 51 -11.82 5.87 -0.96
C THR A 51 -12.56 7.12 -1.47
N ARG A 52 -12.03 7.83 -2.47
CA ARG A 52 -12.67 9.05 -3.02
C ARG A 52 -14.06 8.79 -3.60
N GLN A 53 -14.25 7.64 -4.23
CA GLN A 53 -15.46 7.32 -4.99
C GLN A 53 -16.28 6.21 -4.34
N SER A 54 -15.93 5.78 -3.12
CA SER A 54 -16.60 4.70 -2.41
C SER A 54 -17.07 5.18 -1.04
N THR A 55 -18.29 4.82 -0.68
CA THR A 55 -18.84 5.07 0.66
C THR A 55 -18.31 4.01 1.61
N VAL A 56 -17.08 4.20 2.10
CA VAL A 56 -16.42 3.28 3.05
C VAL A 56 -15.89 4.03 4.26
N SER A 57 -15.90 3.37 5.42
CA SER A 57 -15.22 3.86 6.62
C SER A 57 -13.81 3.28 6.69
N VAL A 58 -12.84 4.10 7.08
CA VAL A 58 -11.43 3.68 7.18
C VAL A 58 -11.00 3.67 8.64
N PHE A 59 -10.43 2.55 9.07
CA PHE A 59 -9.84 2.39 10.40
C PHE A 59 -8.35 2.07 10.28
N ARG A 60 -7.53 2.62 11.20
CA ARG A 60 -6.09 2.33 11.25
C ARG A 60 -5.84 1.15 12.17
N LEU A 61 -4.98 0.22 11.76
CA LEU A 61 -4.55 -0.88 12.61
C LEU A 61 -3.91 -0.36 13.91
N ALA A 62 -4.11 -1.13 14.98
CA ALA A 62 -3.44 -0.91 16.26
C ALA A 62 -1.92 -1.11 16.11
N GLU A 63 -1.16 -0.55 17.05
CA GLU A 63 0.29 -0.79 17.09
C GLU A 63 0.59 -2.24 17.50
N PRO A 64 1.65 -2.87 16.96
CA PRO A 64 2.60 -2.32 15.99
C PRO A 64 2.05 -2.32 14.56
N ARG A 65 2.10 -1.17 13.89
CA ARG A 65 1.59 -1.04 12.51
C ARG A 65 2.53 -1.64 11.47
N PRO A 66 2.00 -2.36 10.46
CA PRO A 66 2.82 -2.86 9.37
C PRO A 66 3.36 -1.69 8.53
N SER A 67 4.68 -1.67 8.34
CA SER A 67 5.36 -0.72 7.47
C SER A 67 6.04 -1.44 6.31
N ARG A 68 6.31 -0.69 5.23
CA ARG A 68 7.09 -1.18 4.09
C ARG A 68 7.94 -0.06 3.53
N THR A 69 9.10 -0.41 3.01
CA THR A 69 9.95 0.51 2.24
C THR A 69 9.66 0.35 0.76
N ILE A 70 9.42 1.47 0.07
CA ILE A 70 9.32 1.50 -1.39
C ILE A 70 10.69 1.88 -1.95
N GLY A 71 11.20 1.11 -2.90
CA GLY A 71 12.47 1.36 -3.57
C GLY A 71 12.31 1.34 -5.08
N ILE A 72 13.17 2.08 -5.75
CA ILE A 72 13.31 2.06 -7.21
C ILE A 72 14.54 1.21 -7.54
N VAL A 73 14.41 0.31 -8.51
CA VAL A 73 15.47 -0.63 -8.88
C VAL A 73 15.71 -0.55 -10.38
N TRP A 74 16.99 -0.46 -10.76
CA TRP A 74 17.43 -0.52 -12.16
C TRP A 74 18.70 -1.37 -12.27
N ARG A 75 19.00 -1.82 -13.50
CA ARG A 75 20.25 -2.56 -13.78
C ARG A 75 21.43 -1.58 -13.74
N LYS A 76 22.55 -1.99 -13.12
CA LYS A 76 23.79 -1.20 -13.06
C LYS A 76 24.32 -0.80 -14.45
N SER A 77 24.10 -1.64 -15.46
CA SER A 77 24.52 -1.40 -16.84
C SER A 77 23.59 -0.46 -17.63
N ASN A 78 22.53 0.06 -17.01
CA ASN A 78 21.59 0.92 -17.72
C ASN A 78 22.25 2.29 -17.99
N PRO A 79 22.31 2.75 -19.25
CA PRO A 79 22.91 4.05 -19.58
C PRO A 79 22.21 5.23 -18.90
N LEU A 80 20.96 5.06 -18.45
CA LEU A 80 20.17 6.08 -17.76
C LEU A 80 20.30 6.04 -16.22
N SER A 81 21.28 5.31 -15.68
CA SER A 81 21.42 5.13 -14.22
C SER A 81 21.52 6.45 -13.45
N ALA A 82 22.19 7.45 -14.01
CA ALA A 82 22.29 8.78 -13.39
C ALA A 82 20.93 9.50 -13.34
N GLN A 83 20.15 9.43 -14.43
CA GLN A 83 18.80 9.99 -14.46
C GLN A 83 17.87 9.27 -13.48
N PHE A 84 17.95 7.93 -13.39
CA PHE A 84 17.15 7.17 -12.43
C PHE A 84 17.52 7.50 -10.98
N ALA A 85 18.81 7.71 -10.68
CA ALA A 85 19.23 8.19 -9.37
C ALA A 85 18.60 9.56 -9.07
N HIS A 86 18.65 10.50 -10.01
CA HIS A 86 18.03 11.82 -9.83
C HIS A 86 16.50 11.75 -9.62
N ILE A 87 15.79 10.92 -10.40
CA ILE A 87 14.36 10.67 -10.22
C ILE A 87 14.09 10.04 -8.84
N SER A 88 14.96 9.13 -8.38
CA SER A 88 14.81 8.47 -7.08
C SER A 88 14.90 9.45 -5.93
N GLU A 89 15.80 10.43 -6.02
CA GLU A 89 15.90 11.53 -5.06
C GLU A 89 14.61 12.35 -5.00
N ILE A 90 14.09 12.77 -6.16
CA ILE A 90 12.82 13.51 -6.24
C ILE A 90 11.67 12.70 -5.63
N VAL A 91 11.57 11.41 -5.95
CA VAL A 91 10.52 10.53 -5.42
C VAL A 91 10.65 10.37 -3.90
N ARG A 92 11.89 10.24 -3.39
CA ARG A 92 12.17 10.16 -1.95
C ARG A 92 11.72 11.42 -1.23
N ASP A 93 12.09 12.59 -1.75
CA ASP A 93 11.77 13.88 -1.14
C ASP A 93 10.25 14.12 -1.11
N CYS A 94 9.56 13.85 -2.22
CA CYS A 94 8.10 13.89 -2.28
C CYS A 94 7.45 12.94 -1.27
N GLY A 95 8.02 11.73 -1.08
CA GLY A 95 7.53 10.75 -0.11
C GLY A 95 7.70 11.23 1.33
N LEU A 96 8.86 11.80 1.67
CA LEU A 96 9.17 12.34 2.99
C LEU A 96 8.28 13.54 3.34
N GLN A 97 8.06 14.45 2.39
CA GLN A 97 7.13 15.56 2.53
C GLN A 97 5.71 15.08 2.83
N LYS A 98 5.23 14.05 2.10
CA LYS A 98 3.88 13.48 2.32
C LYS A 98 3.73 12.81 3.69
N LEU A 99 4.82 12.33 4.27
CA LEU A 99 4.85 11.73 5.61
C LEU A 99 5.06 12.76 6.74
N GLY A 100 5.29 14.03 6.41
CA GLY A 100 5.60 15.07 7.40
C GLY A 100 6.96 14.88 8.08
N LEU A 101 7.85 14.09 7.48
CA LEU A 101 9.19 13.81 7.97
C LEU A 101 10.16 14.66 7.15
N THR A 102 10.43 15.89 7.57
CA THR A 102 11.39 16.75 6.86
C THR A 102 12.81 16.49 7.36
N SER A 103 13.77 16.51 6.42
CA SER A 103 15.22 16.58 6.70
C SER A 103 15.60 17.97 7.20
#